data_AF-A0AAQ3UT71-F1
#
_entry.id   AF-A0AAQ3UT71-F1
#
_cell.length_a   1.000
_cell.length_b   1.000
_cell.length_c   1.000
_cell.angle_alpha   90.00
_cell.angle_beta   90.00
_cell.angle_gamma   90.00
#
_symmetry.space_group_name_H-M   'P 1'
#
loop_
_entity.id
_entity.type
_entity.pdbx_description
1 polymer ?
#
loop_
_entity_poly.entity_id
_entity_poly.type
_entity_poly.pdbx_seq_one_letter_code
_entity_poly.pdbx_strand_id
1 'polypeptide(L)'
;MESARCVTFCEEEGGFPMFLRETLQWFNLVGHPKYHGRMFLDGEEHKWLERIYLELTHAPKRWWSTAVAYEFRDACHMAAYEMLRVLSSTYRTLSRTSPMKFFPPVKKTTPRWLQ
;
A
#
# COMPACT_ATOMS: atom_id res chain seq x y z
N MET A 1 -22.81 -5.68 -13.00
CA MET A 1 -22.13 -5.42 -11.70
C MET A 1 -20.93 -6.34 -11.65
N GLU A 2 -19.76 -5.86 -12.05
CA GLU A 2 -18.52 -6.65 -11.94
C GLU A 2 -18.13 -6.76 -10.47
N SER A 3 -18.13 -7.99 -9.97
CA SER A 3 -17.79 -8.33 -8.59
C SER A 3 -16.31 -8.01 -8.36
N ALA A 4 -16.01 -7.13 -7.41
CA ALA A 4 -14.67 -7.00 -6.85
C ALA A 4 -14.20 -8.40 -6.42
N ARG A 5 -13.03 -8.83 -6.89
CA ARG A 5 -12.40 -10.07 -6.41
C ARG A 5 -11.57 -9.68 -5.19
N CYS A 6 -11.92 -10.23 -4.03
CA CYS A 6 -11.05 -10.17 -2.86
C CYS A 6 -9.90 -11.14 -3.12
N VAL A 7 -8.68 -10.62 -3.17
CA VAL A 7 -7.52 -11.42 -3.58
C VAL A 7 -6.55 -11.51 -2.43
N THR A 8 -6.57 -12.63 -1.71
CA THR A 8 -5.69 -12.85 -0.55
C THR A 8 -4.25 -13.17 -0.92
N PHE A 9 -3.95 -13.56 -2.17
CA PHE A 9 -2.59 -13.98 -2.55
C PHE A 9 -1.59 -12.82 -2.66
N CYS A 10 -2.04 -11.57 -2.83
CA CYS A 10 -1.09 -10.44 -3.00
C CYS A 10 -0.21 -10.25 -1.75
N GLU A 11 -0.63 -10.63 -0.54
CA GLU A 11 0.18 -10.46 0.67
C GLU A 11 1.48 -11.28 0.72
N GLU A 12 1.49 -12.43 0.01
CA GLU A 12 2.64 -13.34 -0.03
C GLU A 12 3.56 -13.07 -1.23
N GLU A 13 3.13 -12.21 -2.15
CA GLU A 13 3.90 -11.79 -3.30
C GLU A 13 5.16 -11.03 -2.87
N GLY A 14 6.32 -11.44 -3.40
CA GLY A 14 7.58 -10.76 -3.15
C GLY A 14 7.57 -9.29 -3.57
N GLY A 15 8.42 -8.46 -2.96
CA GLY A 15 8.48 -7.03 -3.24
C GLY A 15 7.64 -6.20 -2.26
N PHE A 16 6.92 -5.19 -2.76
CA PHE A 16 6.20 -4.25 -1.90
C PHE A 16 5.06 -4.88 -1.07
N PRO A 17 4.28 -5.86 -1.56
CA PRO A 17 3.25 -6.48 -0.75
C PRO A 17 3.80 -7.23 0.48
N MET A 18 4.82 -8.07 0.29
CA MET A 18 5.53 -8.71 1.40
C MET A 18 6.18 -7.69 2.33
N PHE A 19 6.83 -6.66 1.80
CA PHE A 19 7.47 -5.62 2.61
C PHE A 19 6.44 -4.81 3.44
N LEU A 20 5.22 -4.60 2.93
CA LEU A 20 4.12 -4.02 3.69
C LEU A 20 3.76 -4.88 4.90
N ARG A 21 3.59 -6.20 4.71
CA ARG A 21 3.31 -7.14 5.80
C ARG A 21 4.42 -7.13 6.86
N GLU A 22 5.68 -7.22 6.44
CA GLU A 22 6.83 -7.17 7.35
C GLU A 22 6.93 -5.84 8.11
N THR A 23 6.58 -4.73 7.45
CA THR A 23 6.55 -3.41 8.09
C THR A 23 5.49 -3.34 9.19
N LEU A 24 4.31 -3.93 8.98
CA LEU A 24 3.28 -4.01 10.03
C LEU A 24 3.77 -4.79 11.25
N GLN A 25 4.47 -5.91 11.02
CA GLN A 25 5.09 -6.70 12.09
C GLN A 25 6.16 -5.90 12.83
N TRP A 26 7.04 -5.19 12.11
CA TRP A 26 8.07 -4.34 12.70
C TRP A 26 7.51 -3.23 13.58
N PHE A 27 6.38 -2.66 13.16
CA PHE A 27 5.69 -1.61 13.92
C PHE A 27 4.79 -2.17 15.03
N ASN A 28 4.74 -3.49 15.20
CA ASN A 28 3.86 -4.19 16.12
C ASN A 28 2.38 -3.81 15.93
N LEU A 29 1.96 -3.63 14.68
CA LEU A 29 0.59 -3.29 14.31
C LEU A 29 -0.18 -4.58 14.06
N VAL A 30 -1.08 -4.91 14.99
CA VAL A 30 -1.92 -6.11 14.90
C VAL A 30 -2.98 -5.90 13.81
N GLY A 31 -2.78 -6.54 12.67
CA GLY A 31 -3.65 -6.49 11.49
C GLY A 31 -3.00 -7.08 10.24
N HIS A 32 -3.74 -7.06 9.12
CA HIS A 32 -3.25 -7.51 7.80
C HIS A 32 -3.77 -6.62 6.67
N PRO A 33 -3.04 -6.51 5.55
CA PRO A 33 -3.44 -5.70 4.40
C PRO A 33 -4.40 -6.47 3.48
N LYS A 34 -5.67 -6.05 3.39
CA LYS A 34 -6.64 -6.65 2.47
C LYS A 34 -6.62 -6.01 1.09
N TYR A 35 -6.43 -6.84 0.06
CA TYR A 35 -6.39 -6.45 -1.35
C TYR A 35 -7.76 -6.70 -2.02
N HIS A 36 -8.26 -5.67 -2.69
CA HIS A 36 -9.51 -5.69 -3.45
C HIS A 36 -9.27 -5.17 -4.86
N GLY A 37 -9.20 -6.13 -5.78
CA GLY A 37 -9.01 -5.87 -7.20
C GLY A 37 -10.33 -5.84 -7.94
N ARG A 38 -10.46 -4.88 -8.85
CA ARG A 38 -11.47 -4.94 -9.91
C ARG A 38 -10.86 -4.55 -11.24
N MET A 39 -11.22 -5.29 -12.27
CA MET A 39 -10.96 -4.89 -13.64
C MET A 39 -12.01 -3.85 -14.05
N PHE A 40 -11.64 -2.91 -14.90
CA PHE A 40 -12.55 -1.95 -15.51
C PHE A 40 -12.03 -1.52 -16.89
N LEU A 41 -12.93 -1.06 -17.75
CA LEU A 41 -12.61 -0.46 -19.04
C LEU A 41 -12.32 1.03 -18.87
N ASP A 42 -11.19 1.48 -19.41
CA ASP A 42 -10.79 2.88 -19.51
C ASP A 42 -10.52 3.21 -20.99
N GLY A 43 -11.54 3.74 -21.67
CA GLY A 43 -11.55 3.80 -23.13
C GLY A 43 -11.68 2.40 -23.73
N GLU A 44 -10.72 2.00 -24.56
CA GLU A 44 -10.66 0.68 -25.20
C GLU A 44 -9.75 -0.31 -24.44
N GLU A 45 -9.11 0.14 -23.36
CA GLU A 45 -8.14 -0.66 -22.61
C GLU A 45 -8.73 -1.20 -21.31
N HIS A 46 -8.40 -2.45 -20.99
CA HIS A 46 -8.71 -3.02 -19.68
C HIS A 46 -7.62 -2.64 -18.68
N LYS A 47 -8.03 -2.14 -17.52
CA LYS A 47 -7.15 -1.77 -16.41
C LYS A 47 -7.64 -2.40 -15.12
N TRP A 48 -6.71 -2.59 -14.20
CA TRP A 48 -6.97 -3.03 -12.84
C TRP A 48 -6.93 -1.86 -11.89
N LEU A 49 -8.02 -1.66 -11.15
CA LEU A 49 -8.03 -0.84 -9.95
C LEU A 49 -7.83 -1.76 -8.74
N GLU A 50 -6.75 -1.54 -8.03
CA GLU A 50 -6.46 -2.23 -6.79
C GLU A 50 -6.66 -1.29 -5.61
N ARG A 51 -7.29 -1.79 -4.54
CA ARG A 51 -7.45 -1.07 -3.29
C ARG A 51 -6.99 -1.91 -2.12
N ILE A 52 -6.05 -1.37 -1.34
CA ILE A 52 -5.59 -1.99 -0.10
C ILE A 52 -6.26 -1.33 1.08
N TYR A 53 -6.78 -2.13 2.00
CA TYR A 53 -7.22 -1.69 3.32
C TYR A 53 -6.32 -2.27 4.40
N LEU A 54 -5.91 -1.45 5.36
CA LEU A 54 -5.28 -1.95 6.58
C LEU A 54 -6.35 -2.15 7.66
N GLU A 55 -6.69 -3.40 7.93
CA GLU A 55 -7.50 -3.74 9.08
C GLU A 55 -6.61 -3.86 10.31
N LEU A 56 -6.39 -2.75 11.01
CA LEU A 56 -5.69 -2.75 12.29
C LEU A 56 -6.69 -2.61 13.43
N THR A 57 -6.40 -3.32 14.52
CA THR A 57 -7.23 -3.36 15.75
C THR A 57 -7.51 -1.95 16.34
N HIS A 58 -6.66 -0.96 16.03
CA HIS A 58 -6.83 0.45 16.42
C HIS A 58 -6.45 1.44 15.29
N ALA A 59 -6.72 1.11 14.02
CA ALA A 59 -6.45 2.03 12.92
C ALA A 59 -7.30 3.31 13.01
N PRO A 60 -6.76 4.49 12.62
CA PRO A 60 -7.58 5.64 12.27
C PRO A 60 -8.63 5.24 11.23
N LYS A 61 -9.86 5.76 11.34
CA LYS A 61 -10.92 5.50 10.34
C LYS A 61 -10.41 5.90 8.94
N ARG A 62 -10.51 4.97 7.97
CA ARG A 62 -10.17 5.12 6.53
C ARG A 62 -8.67 5.06 6.18
N TRP A 63 -7.98 4.01 6.60
CA TRP A 63 -6.66 3.66 6.03
C TRP A 63 -6.79 2.73 4.84
N TRP A 64 -6.73 3.33 3.65
CA TRP A 64 -6.66 2.61 2.39
C TRP A 64 -5.77 3.35 1.38
N SER A 65 -5.23 2.61 0.42
CA SER A 65 -4.53 3.14 -0.76
C SER A 65 -5.17 2.53 -2.02
N THR A 66 -5.03 3.21 -3.16
CA THR A 66 -5.45 2.68 -4.45
C THR A 66 -4.38 2.90 -5.49
N ALA A 67 -4.30 1.98 -6.45
CA ALA A 67 -3.54 2.16 -7.67
C ALA A 67 -4.31 1.63 -8.88
N VAL A 68 -3.98 2.17 -10.06
CA VAL A 68 -4.49 1.70 -11.34
C VAL A 68 -3.31 1.30 -12.20
N ALA A 69 -3.36 0.12 -12.82
CA ALA A 69 -2.36 -0.35 -13.77
C ALA A 69 -3.00 -1.25 -14.84
N TYR A 70 -2.25 -1.55 -15.91
CA TYR A 70 -2.69 -2.51 -16.94
C TYR A 70 -2.71 -3.94 -16.43
N GLU A 71 -1.73 -4.30 -15.60
CA GLU A 71 -1.61 -5.62 -14.99
C GLU A 71 -2.06 -5.60 -13.54
N PHE A 72 -2.75 -6.66 -13.11
CA PHE A 72 -3.21 -6.81 -11.73
C PHE A 72 -2.04 -6.75 -10.73
N ARG A 73 -0.94 -7.44 -11.07
CA ARG A 73 0.26 -7.50 -10.23
C ARG A 73 0.86 -6.12 -10.00
N ASP A 74 0.96 -5.32 -11.06
CA ASP A 74 1.48 -3.96 -10.97
C ASP A 74 0.59 -3.08 -10.10
N ALA A 75 -0.74 -3.22 -10.23
CA ALA A 75 -1.70 -2.51 -9.38
C ALA A 75 -1.54 -2.90 -7.89
N CYS A 76 -1.34 -4.19 -7.57
CA CYS A 76 -1.02 -4.66 -6.21
C CYS A 76 0.27 -4.02 -5.67
N HIS A 77 1.35 -4.05 -6.45
CA HIS A 77 2.63 -3.50 -6.01
C HIS A 77 2.57 -1.98 -5.81
N MET A 78 1.92 -1.25 -6.72
CA MET A 78 1.76 0.20 -6.62
C MET A 78 0.88 0.60 -5.44
N ALA A 79 -0.23 -0.11 -5.20
CA ALA A 79 -1.09 0.15 -4.05
C ALA A 79 -0.34 -0.12 -2.74
N ALA A 80 0.46 -1.20 -2.67
CA ALA A 80 1.24 -1.55 -1.50
C ALA A 80 2.35 -0.53 -1.23
N TYR A 81 3.01 -0.06 -2.30
CA TYR A 81 3.98 1.02 -2.25
C TYR A 81 3.36 2.29 -1.65
N GLU A 82 2.19 2.73 -2.12
CA GLU A 82 1.51 3.90 -1.57
C GLU A 82 1.10 3.70 -0.09
N MET A 83 0.68 2.50 0.29
CA MET A 83 0.40 2.19 1.69
C MET A 83 1.65 2.28 2.58
N LEU A 84 2.79 1.78 2.12
CA LEU A 84 4.07 1.93 2.79
C LEU A 84 4.46 3.40 2.97
N ARG A 85 4.19 4.26 1.98
CA ARG A 85 4.44 5.72 2.12
C ARG A 85 3.58 6.32 3.22
N VAL A 86 2.31 5.92 3.31
CA VAL A 86 1.38 6.33 4.38
C VAL A 86 1.89 5.88 5.75
N LEU A 87 2.31 4.62 5.88
CA LEU A 87 2.89 4.08 7.11
C LEU A 87 4.17 4.81 7.52
N SER A 88 5.08 5.05 6.57
CA SER A 88 6.33 5.80 6.80
C SER A 88 6.07 7.21 7.33
N SER A 89 5.04 7.87 6.79
CA SER A 89 4.66 9.22 7.17
C SER A 89 3.97 9.29 8.53
N THR A 90 3.10 8.31 8.81
CA THR A 90 2.32 8.27 10.05
C THR A 90 3.18 7.82 11.23
N TYR A 91 3.93 6.74 11.06
CA TYR A 91 4.78 6.16 12.10
C TYR A 91 6.24 6.60 11.93
N ARG A 92 6.46 7.91 11.76
CA ARG A 92 7.79 8.47 11.46
C ARG A 92 8.84 8.07 12.50
N THR A 93 8.47 7.99 13.78
CA THR A 93 9.37 7.56 14.86
C THR A 93 9.78 6.10 14.72
N LEU A 94 8.83 5.19 14.49
CA LEU A 94 9.10 3.76 14.25
C LEU A 94 9.85 3.53 12.93
N SER A 95 9.58 4.38 11.94
CA SER A 95 10.23 4.31 10.64
C SER A 95 11.72 4.62 10.73
N ARG A 96 12.14 5.52 11.63
CA ARG A 96 13.57 5.85 11.83
C ARG A 96 14.41 4.67 12.33
N THR A 97 13.81 3.71 13.02
CA THR A 97 14.46 2.54 13.61
C THR A 97 14.30 1.27 12.80
N SER A 98 13.75 1.35 11.58
CA SER A 98 13.50 0.23 10.68
C SER A 98 14.01 0.54 9.26
N PRO A 99 14.00 -0.44 8.33
CA PRO A 99 14.32 -0.18 6.92
C PRO A 99 13.48 0.93 6.29
N MET A 100 12.30 1.22 6.84
CA MET A 100 11.40 2.30 6.39
C MET A 100 12.00 3.70 6.47
N LYS A 101 13.13 3.91 7.18
CA LYS A 101 13.84 5.21 7.22
C LYS A 101 14.31 5.70 5.85
N PHE A 102 14.50 4.78 4.90
CA PHE A 102 14.89 5.09 3.52
C PHE A 102 13.68 5.25 2.60
N PHE A 103 12.49 4.85 3.05
CA PHE A 103 11.29 4.89 2.23
C PHE A 103 10.76 6.33 2.08
N PRO A 104 10.33 6.74 0.88
CA PRO A 104 9.82 8.08 0.67
C PRO A 104 8.50 8.30 1.42
N PRO A 105 8.33 9.41 2.16
CA PRO A 105 7.04 9.75 2.75
C PRO A 105 6.04 10.22 1.67
N VAL A 106 4.75 10.32 2.03
CA VAL A 106 3.66 10.80 1.15
C VAL A 106 3.92 12.26 0.70
N LYS A 107 4.60 13.07 1.53
CA LYS A 107 5.01 14.44 1.20
C LYS A 107 6.52 14.61 1.24
N LYS A 108 7.14 14.89 0.08
CA LYS A 108 8.41 15.61 -0.06
C LYS A 108 8.27 16.58 -1.24
N THR A 109 7.59 17.71 -1.03
CA THR A 109 7.63 18.84 -1.98
C THR A 109 8.82 19.77 -1.72
N THR A 110 9.71 19.44 -0.77
CA THR A 110 10.93 20.22 -0.54
C THR A 110 12.14 19.30 -0.59
N PRO A 111 13.05 19.49 -1.57
CA PRO A 111 14.40 18.92 -1.54
C PRO A 111 15.09 19.25 -0.20
N ARG A 112 15.82 18.27 0.36
CA ARG A 112 16.56 18.46 1.63
C ARG A 112 17.66 19.52 1.56
N TRP A 113 18.08 19.95 0.36
CA TRP A 113 19.10 20.97 0.14
C TRP A 113 18.56 22.42 0.21
N LEU A 114 17.28 22.57 0.55
CA LEU A 114 16.61 23.87 0.77
C LEU A 114 16.20 24.06 2.25
N GLN A 115 16.78 23.29 3.18
CA GLN A 115 16.59 23.43 4.63
C GLN A 115 17.86 23.88 5.33
#